data_AF-A0A1E3VXA9-F1
#
_entry.id   AF-A0A1E3VXA9-F1
#
_cell.length_a   1.000
_cell.length_b   1.000
_cell.length_c   1.000
_cell.angle_alpha   90.00
_cell.angle_beta   90.00
_cell.angle_gamma   90.00
#
_symmetry.space_group_name_H-M   'P 1'
#
loop_
_entity.id
_entity.type
_entity.pdbx_description
1 polymer ?
#
loop_
_entity_poly.entity_id
_entity_poly.type
_entity_poly.pdbx_seq_one_letter_code
_entity_poly.pdbx_strand_id
1 'polypeptide(L)' 'MQILLNGERFATDASNLDELCATLGFTDAKVATAVNGSFVASAKRSVTPLAEADEVEIVAPRQGG' A
#
# COMPACT_ATOMS: atom_id res chain seq x y z
N MET A 1 -8.65 10.74 1.32
CA MET A 1 -7.77 11.09 2.47
C MET A 1 -6.34 11.35 2.01
N GLN A 2 -5.51 11.95 2.86
CA GLN A 2 -4.11 12.23 2.57
C GLN A 2 -3.20 11.30 3.38
N ILE A 3 -2.32 10.55 2.71
CA ILE A 3 -1.37 9.60 3.32
C ILE A 3 0.08 9.93 2.95
N LEU A 4 1.04 9.21 3.52
CA LEU A 4 2.41 9.15 3.03
C LEU A 4 2.61 7.82 2.30
N LEU A 5 2.77 7.84 0.98
CA LEU A 5 3.07 6.66 0.18
C LEU A 5 4.55 6.66 -0.19
N ASN A 6 5.30 5.67 0.29
CA ASN A 6 6.76 5.57 0.10
C ASN A 6 7.51 6.87 0.47
N GLY A 7 7.06 7.56 1.52
CA GLY A 7 7.62 8.83 1.99
C GLY A 7 7.11 10.09 1.28
N GLU A 8 6.27 9.95 0.25
CA GLU A 8 5.70 11.07 -0.49
C GLU A 8 4.23 11.31 -0.16
N ARG A 9 3.80 12.57 -0.14
CA ARG A 9 2.40 12.91 0.08
C ARG A 9 1.55 12.40 -1.08
N PHE A 10 0.62 11.51 -0.79
CA PHE A 10 -0.32 10.94 -1.75
C PHE A 10 -1.78 11.11 -1.33
N ALA A 11 -2.61 11.69 -2.20
CA ALA A 11 -4.05 11.80 -2.00
C ALA A 11 -4.75 10.59 -2.62
N THR A 12 -5.63 9.92 -1.86
CA THR A 12 -6.33 8.71 -2.31
C THR A 12 -7.74 8.63 -1.76
N ASP A 13 -8.65 8.02 -2.50
CA ASP A 13 -10.00 7.69 -2.04
C ASP A 13 -10.14 6.21 -1.62
N ALA A 14 -9.06 5.42 -1.71
CA ALA A 14 -9.03 4.04 -1.27
C ALA A 14 -9.27 3.93 0.24
N SER A 15 -10.17 3.05 0.66
CA SER A 15 -10.54 2.86 2.07
C SER A 15 -9.71 1.77 2.76
N ASN A 16 -9.02 0.93 1.98
CA ASN A 16 -8.16 -0.14 2.48
C ASN A 16 -6.93 -0.30 1.57
N LEU A 17 -5.97 -1.10 2.04
CA LEU A 17 -4.70 -1.29 1.36
C LEU A 17 -4.85 -2.02 0.01
N ASP A 18 -5.89 -2.85 -0.16
CA ASP A 18 -6.13 -3.57 -1.42
C ASP A 18 -6.62 -2.63 -2.52
N GLU A 19 -7.60 -1.77 -2.21
CA GLU A 19 -8.08 -0.72 -3.10
C GLU A 19 -6.95 0.26 -3.50
N LEU A 20 -6.06 0.60 -2.56
CA LEU A 20 -4.91 1.44 -2.86
C LEU A 20 -3.97 0.73 -3.84
N CYS A 21 -3.65 -0.55 -3.59
CA CYS A 21 -2.83 -1.34 -4.51
C CYS A 21 -3.48 -1.44 -5.90
N ALA A 22 -4.79 -1.67 -5.98
CA ALA A 22 -5.51 -1.75 -7.24
C ALA A 22 -5.49 -0.43 -8.01
N THR A 23 -5.71 0.70 -7.31
CA THR A 23 -5.65 2.05 -7.90
C THR A 23 -4.28 2.36 -8.50
N LEU A 24 -3.22 1.83 -7.88
CA LEU A 24 -1.84 1.98 -8.35
C LEU A 24 -1.43 0.94 -9.40
N GLY A 25 -2.33 0.03 -9.79
CA GLY A 25 -2.05 -1.01 -10.79
C GLY A 25 -1.29 -2.23 -10.26
N PHE A 26 -1.34 -2.49 -8.95
CA PHE A 26 -0.62 -3.57 -8.28
C PHE A 26 -1.49 -4.78 -7.90
N THR A 27 -2.73 -4.90 -8.39
CA THR A 27 -3.66 -6.00 -8.05
C THR A 27 -3.02 -7.38 -8.14
N ASP A 28 -2.29 -7.65 -9.21
CA ASP A 28 -1.62 -8.93 -9.46
C ASP A 28 -0.08 -8.83 -9.34
N ALA A 29 0.43 -7.67 -8.93
CA ALA A 29 1.85 -7.46 -8.79
C ALA A 29 2.36 -8.15 -7.52
N LYS A 30 3.49 -8.86 -7.63
CA LYS A 30 4.23 -9.32 -6.46
C LYS A 30 4.86 -8.10 -5.79
N VAL A 31 4.15 -7.42 -4.89
CA VAL A 31 4.68 -6.30 -4.10
C VAL A 31 4.65 -6.65 -2.62
N ALA A 32 5.64 -6.18 -1.87
CA ALA A 32 5.60 -6.14 -0.41
C ALA A 32 4.90 -4.86 0.03
N THR A 33 4.08 -4.96 1.07
CA THR A 33 3.28 -3.84 1.59
C THR A 33 3.44 -3.71 3.10
N ALA A 34 3.52 -2.49 3.62
CA ALA A 34 3.47 -2.19 5.04
C ALA A 34 2.61 -0.95 5.30
N VAL A 35 1.97 -0.89 6.48
CA VAL A 35 1.24 0.27 6.99
C VAL A 35 1.83 0.63 8.34
N ASN A 36 2.28 1.87 8.51
CA ASN A 36 2.94 2.39 9.71
C ASN A 36 4.08 1.48 10.18
N GLY A 37 4.94 1.06 9.25
CA GLY A 37 6.06 0.15 9.48
C GLY A 37 5.68 -1.32 9.77
N SER A 38 4.39 -1.66 9.80
CA SER A 38 3.92 -3.03 10.03
C SER A 38 3.63 -3.73 8.71
N PHE A 39 4.29 -4.85 8.46
CA PHE A 39 4.09 -5.65 7.25
C PHE A 39 2.63 -6.15 7.13
N VAL A 40 2.05 -5.98 5.94
CA VAL A 40 0.72 -6.47 5.58
C VAL A 40 0.84 -7.45 4.43
N ALA A 41 0.50 -8.71 4.69
CA ALA A 41 0.47 -9.75 3.66
C ALA A 41 -0.67 -9.50 2.65
N SER A 42 -0.50 -9.97 1.40
CA SER A 42 -1.50 -9.79 0.32
C SER A 42 -2.92 -10.20 0.75
N ALA A 43 -3.08 -11.36 1.38
CA ALA A 43 -4.37 -11.88 1.85
C ALA A 43 -5.04 -11.02 2.95
N LYS A 44 -4.32 -10.08 3.58
CA LYS A 44 -4.85 -9.19 4.63
C LYS A 44 -5.15 -7.78 4.13
N ARG A 45 -4.78 -7.42 2.89
CA ARG A 45 -4.91 -6.06 2.36
C ARG A 45 -6.36 -5.56 2.35
N SER A 46 -7.30 -6.41 1.96
CA SER A 46 -8.72 -6.07 1.86
C SER A 46 -9.38 -5.79 3.21
N VAL A 47 -8.81 -6.31 4.30
CA VAL A 47 -9.29 -6.10 5.68
C VAL A 47 -8.39 -5.14 6.48
N THR A 48 -7.40 -4.53 5.83
CA THR A 48 -6.53 -3.52 6.45
C THR A 48 -7.02 -2.13 6.03
N PRO A 49 -7.80 -1.44 6.87
CA PRO A 49 -8.28 -0.10 6.56
C PRO A 49 -7.11 0.88 6.51
N LEU A 50 -7.25 1.93 5.72
CA LEU A 50 -6.34 3.08 5.72
C LEU A 50 -7.01 4.26 6.43
N ALA A 51 -6.20 5.04 7.12
CA ALA A 51 -6.59 6.26 7.79
C ALA A 51 -5.78 7.46 7.29
N GLU A 52 -6.30 8.66 7.56
CA GLU A 52 -5.59 9.89 7.27
C GLU A 52 -4.23 9.93 8.00
N ALA A 53 -3.20 10.40 7.29
CA ALA A 53 -1.82 10.46 7.73
C ALA A 53 -1.11 9.11 7.94
N ASP A 54 -1.71 7.97 7.56
CA ASP A 54 -1.00 6.69 7.54
C ASP A 54 0.23 6.74 6.63
N GLU A 55 1.28 6.02 7.02
CA GLU A 55 2.45 5.76 6.20
C GLU A 55 2.30 4.39 5.54
N VAL A 56 2.25 4.36 4.21
CA VAL A 56 2.13 3.16 3.41
C VAL A 56 3.39 2.96 2.61
N GLU A 57 4.02 1.80 2.76
CA GLU A 57 5.15 1.38 1.95
C GLU A 57 4.69 0.31 0.97
N ILE A 58 5.02 0.49 -0.32
CA ILE A 58 4.80 -0.49 -1.38
C ILE A 58 6.11 -0.67 -2.15
N VAL A 59 6.68 -1.86 -2.03
CA VAL A 59 7.97 -2.19 -2.62
C VAL A 59 7.79 -3.33 -3.62
N ALA A 60 8.03 -3.03 -4.90
CA ALA A 60 8.17 -4.05 -5.92
C ALA A 60 9.54 -4.75 -5.77
N PRO A 61 9.62 -6.07 -6.01
CA PRO A 61 10.87 -6.79 -6.04
C PRO A 61 11.74 -6.15 -7.10
N ARG A 62 12.90 -5.67 -6.67
CA ARG A 62 13.96 -5.30 -7.60
C ARG A 62 14.44 -6.62 -8.19
N GLN A 63 14.28 -6.84 -9.49
CA GLN A 63 14.88 -8.01 -10.14
C GLN A 63 16.38 -8.01 -9.82
N GLY A 64 16.82 -8.96 -8.99
CA GLY A 64 18.22 -9.36 -8.97
C GLY A 64 18.46 -10.23 -10.20
N GLY A 65 19.49 -9.90 -10.97
CA GLY A 65 19.98 -10.75 -12.05
C GLY A 65 20.54 -12.07 -11.54
#